data_AF-A0A3A3D2S2-F1
#
_entry.id   AF-A0A3A3D2S2-F1
#
_cell.length_a   1.000
_cell.length_b   1.000
_cell.length_c   1.000
_cell.angle_alpha   90.00
_cell.angle_beta   90.00
_cell.angle_gamma   90.00
#
_symmetry.space_group_name_H-M   'P 1'
#
loop_
_entity.id
_entity.type
_entity.pdbx_description
1 polymer ?
#
loop_
_entity_poly.entity_id
_entity_poly.type
_entity_poly.pdbx_seq_one_letter_code
_entity_poly.pdbx_strand_id
1 'polypeptide(L)'
;MDLINFRVGQKTISLKILDILLTERYEGNLTSLPNGNPSFLGVKDYMGAPTPIFDLGLILNNQSSHDINRALIDLLMEHEQEQKSWFQALEQSVNNGAVFSGTRDAKHCEFGKWLYHFKTENEDLKAILARFDKPHTQLHSLPDKIFALYHDDNVDEAKRLLAKEKSTTYMKLIRLFESAREQISLDHKPIIVFTTQDGQQPHIGLLVDQVEDNIHCEESEIKSLSELTNVGFEIDSQTKKMMRGLIKRGETHSVVIDPSAIFRPDHLQDYEPEETESYGLF
;
A
#
# COMPACT_ATOMS: atom_id res chain seq x y z
N MET A 1 22.06 -20.12 -1.35
CA MET A 1 21.47 -19.47 -2.54
C MET A 1 21.26 -17.99 -2.27
N ASP A 2 21.34 -17.16 -3.31
CA ASP A 2 21.10 -15.71 -3.19
C ASP A 2 19.67 -15.37 -3.62
N LEU A 3 18.97 -14.62 -2.77
CA LEU A 3 17.59 -14.18 -2.97
C LEU A 3 17.52 -12.66 -2.98
N ILE A 4 16.59 -12.12 -3.77
CA ILE A 4 16.19 -10.71 -3.72
C ILE A 4 14.80 -10.62 -3.11
N ASN A 5 14.66 -9.72 -2.13
CA ASN A 5 13.40 -9.43 -1.47
C ASN A 5 12.67 -8.27 -2.14
N PHE A 6 11.36 -8.44 -2.26
CA PHE A 6 10.43 -7.48 -2.83
C PHE A 6 9.27 -7.27 -1.87
N ARG A 7 8.77 -6.03 -1.77
CA ARG A 7 7.54 -5.74 -1.04
C ARG A 7 6.33 -5.94 -1.93
N VAL A 8 5.31 -6.59 -1.38
CA VAL A 8 4.00 -6.79 -2.01
C VAL A 8 2.91 -6.60 -0.94
N GLY A 9 2.33 -5.41 -0.87
CA GLY A 9 1.47 -5.00 0.22
C GLY A 9 2.24 -5.01 1.55
N GLN A 10 1.74 -5.80 2.52
CA GLN A 10 2.37 -6.02 3.83
C GLN A 10 3.30 -7.24 3.86
N LYS A 11 3.52 -7.90 2.72
CA LYS A 11 4.34 -9.11 2.64
C LYS A 11 5.70 -8.80 2.01
N THR A 12 6.76 -9.43 2.52
CA THR A 12 8.03 -9.53 1.81
C THR A 12 8.08 -10.87 1.06
N ILE A 13 8.39 -10.81 -0.22
CA ILE A 13 8.51 -11.95 -1.11
C ILE A 13 9.96 -12.07 -1.59
N SER A 14 10.49 -13.29 -1.59
CA SER A 14 11.85 -13.60 -2.02
C SER A 14 11.85 -14.38 -3.32
N LEU A 15 12.68 -13.95 -4.26
CA LEU A 15 12.95 -14.62 -5.53
C LEU A 15 14.43 -14.96 -5.63
N LYS A 16 14.77 -16.11 -6.22
CA LYS A 16 16.17 -16.45 -6.50
C LYS A 16 16.73 -15.44 -7.49
N ILE A 17 17.94 -14.96 -7.24
CA ILE A 17 18.57 -13.98 -8.13
C ILE A 17 18.74 -14.52 -9.55
N LEU A 18 18.97 -15.83 -9.68
CA LEU A 18 19.15 -16.51 -10.96
C LEU A 18 17.84 -16.63 -11.76
N ASP A 19 16.69 -16.47 -11.10
CA ASP A 19 15.37 -16.53 -11.74
C ASP A 19 14.91 -15.13 -12.18
N ILE A 20 15.74 -14.09 -12.02
CA ILE A 20 15.43 -12.70 -12.36
C ILE A 20 16.32 -12.23 -13.51
N LEU A 21 15.69 -11.79 -14.61
CA LEU A 21 16.39 -11.20 -15.75
C LEU A 21 16.64 -9.70 -15.56
N LEU A 22 15.59 -8.98 -15.18
CA LEU A 22 15.60 -7.51 -15.10
C LEU A 22 14.46 -7.03 -14.20
N THR A 23 14.67 -5.88 -13.56
CA THR A 23 13.59 -5.09 -12.96
C THR A 23 13.39 -3.79 -13.73
N GLU A 24 12.15 -3.44 -14.02
CA GLU A 24 11.79 -2.20 -14.70
C GLU A 24 10.72 -1.45 -13.91
N ARG A 25 10.75 -0.11 -13.92
CA ARG A 25 9.65 0.69 -13.35
C ARG A 25 8.36 0.43 -14.15
N TYR A 26 7.25 0.30 -13.44
CA TYR A 26 5.95 0.21 -14.09
C TYR A 26 5.41 1.61 -14.42
N GLU A 27 5.09 1.82 -15.70
CA GLU A 27 4.60 3.11 -16.22
C GLU A 27 3.17 3.01 -16.79
N GLY A 28 2.45 1.91 -16.53
CA GLY A 28 1.11 1.71 -17.08
C GLY A 28 1.08 1.42 -18.59
N ASN A 29 2.22 1.07 -19.18
CA ASN A 29 2.40 0.91 -20.62
C ASN A 29 2.32 -0.55 -21.10
N LEU A 30 1.26 -1.26 -20.69
CA LEU A 30 1.02 -2.65 -21.12
C LEU A 30 0.09 -2.74 -22.32
N THR A 31 0.31 -3.76 -23.15
CA THR A 31 -0.62 -4.15 -24.20
C THR A 31 -1.71 -5.02 -23.59
N SER A 32 -2.96 -4.52 -23.57
CA SER A 32 -4.10 -5.29 -23.07
C SER A 32 -4.45 -6.43 -24.01
N LEU A 33 -4.68 -7.61 -23.44
CA LEU A 33 -5.23 -8.77 -24.15
C LEU A 33 -6.54 -9.21 -23.50
N PRO A 34 -7.53 -9.72 -24.26
CA PRO A 34 -8.73 -10.31 -23.67
C PRO A 34 -8.35 -11.48 -22.77
N ASN A 35 -8.64 -11.37 -21.48
CA ASN A 35 -8.38 -12.42 -20.50
C ASN A 35 -9.40 -12.35 -19.35
N GLY A 36 -9.71 -13.50 -18.74
CA GLY A 36 -10.56 -13.61 -17.56
C GLY A 36 -9.80 -13.70 -16.24
N ASN A 37 -8.46 -13.83 -16.27
CA ASN A 37 -7.66 -13.89 -15.05
C ASN A 37 -7.49 -12.49 -14.43
N PRO A 38 -7.99 -12.24 -13.20
CA PRO A 38 -7.93 -10.92 -12.58
C PRO A 38 -6.51 -10.45 -12.30
N SER A 39 -5.56 -11.36 -12.07
CA SER A 39 -4.16 -11.01 -11.81
C SER A 39 -3.37 -10.62 -13.05
N PHE A 40 -3.90 -10.90 -14.25
CA PHE A 40 -3.22 -10.57 -15.50
C PHE A 40 -3.44 -9.10 -15.89
N LEU A 41 -2.35 -8.35 -16.01
CA LEU A 41 -2.40 -6.92 -16.34
C LEU A 41 -2.27 -6.64 -17.84
N GLY A 42 -1.58 -7.52 -18.58
CA GLY A 42 -1.33 -7.35 -20.01
C GLY A 42 0.01 -7.95 -20.42
N VAL A 43 0.49 -7.55 -21.60
CA VAL A 43 1.77 -8.00 -22.17
C VAL A 43 2.71 -6.82 -22.34
N LYS A 44 4.00 -7.05 -22.07
CA LYS A 44 5.08 -6.12 -22.35
C LYS A 44 6.18 -6.80 -23.15
N ASP A 45 6.79 -6.08 -24.07
CA ASP A 45 7.94 -6.58 -24.82
C ASP A 45 9.18 -6.60 -23.93
N TYR A 46 9.81 -7.77 -23.83
CA TYR A 46 11.15 -7.92 -23.28
C TYR A 46 12.09 -8.34 -24.41
N MET A 47 12.93 -7.42 -24.88
CA MET A 47 13.93 -7.69 -25.93
C MET A 47 13.37 -8.40 -27.18
N GLY A 48 12.16 -8.03 -27.63
CA GLY A 48 11.47 -8.64 -28.76
C GLY A 48 10.59 -9.85 -28.43
N ALA A 49 10.58 -10.30 -27.17
CA ALA A 49 9.74 -11.39 -26.69
C ALA A 49 8.52 -10.84 -25.92
N PRO A 50 7.28 -11.11 -26.38
CA PRO A 50 6.07 -10.69 -25.68
C PRO A 50 5.94 -11.45 -24.35
N THR A 51 6.07 -10.73 -23.25
CA THR A 51 6.06 -11.29 -21.89
C THR A 51 4.80 -10.89 -21.14
N PRO A 52 4.02 -11.85 -20.61
CA PRO A 52 2.81 -11.55 -19.84
C PRO A 52 3.16 -11.02 -18.45
N ILE A 53 2.45 -9.98 -18.01
CA ILE A 53 2.66 -9.28 -16.74
C ILE A 53 1.50 -9.55 -15.79
N PHE A 54 1.82 -9.92 -14.55
CA PHE A 54 0.85 -10.25 -13.50
C PHE A 54 1.05 -9.40 -12.25
N ASP A 55 -0.04 -9.02 -11.59
CA ASP A 55 -0.01 -8.32 -10.30
C ASP A 55 0.16 -9.32 -9.15
N LEU A 56 1.32 -9.29 -8.50
CA LEU A 56 1.61 -10.20 -7.40
C LEU A 56 0.78 -9.87 -6.15
N GLY A 57 0.34 -8.62 -5.99
CA GLY A 57 -0.61 -8.22 -4.95
C GLY A 57 -1.98 -8.84 -5.16
N LEU A 58 -2.48 -8.87 -6.39
CA LEU A 58 -3.73 -9.58 -6.70
C LEU A 58 -3.62 -11.09 -6.44
N ILE A 59 -2.48 -11.70 -6.76
CA ILE A 59 -2.24 -13.13 -6.50
C ILE A 59 -2.20 -13.42 -5.00
N LEU A 60 -1.44 -12.62 -4.22
CA LEU A 60 -1.14 -12.93 -2.81
C LEU A 60 -2.09 -12.32 -1.78
N ASN A 61 -2.80 -11.26 -2.16
CA ASN A 61 -3.64 -10.47 -1.26
C ASN A 61 -5.09 -10.37 -1.74
N ASN A 62 -5.44 -10.90 -2.92
CA ASN A 62 -6.71 -10.66 -3.61
C ASN A 62 -7.02 -9.17 -3.85
N GLN A 63 -6.02 -8.31 -3.73
CA GLN A 63 -6.15 -6.86 -3.89
C GLN A 63 -4.80 -6.25 -4.28
N SER A 64 -4.81 -5.32 -5.22
CA SER A 64 -3.60 -4.59 -5.62
C SER A 64 -3.24 -3.51 -4.60
N SER A 65 -1.95 -3.27 -4.40
CA SER A 65 -1.48 -2.14 -3.58
C SER A 65 -1.93 -0.80 -4.15
N HIS A 66 -2.06 -0.68 -5.47
CA HIS A 66 -2.59 0.50 -6.14
C HIS A 66 -4.02 0.82 -5.71
N ASP A 67 -4.89 -0.19 -5.63
CA ASP A 67 -6.30 0.01 -5.23
C ASP A 67 -6.43 0.35 -3.75
N ILE A 68 -5.63 -0.29 -2.89
CA ILE A 68 -5.56 0.04 -1.45
C ILE A 68 -5.13 1.50 -1.26
N ASN A 69 -4.07 1.92 -1.94
CA ASN A 69 -3.54 3.27 -1.86
C ASN A 69 -4.54 4.31 -2.38
N ARG A 70 -5.23 4.01 -3.49
CA ARG A 70 -6.29 4.87 -4.03
C ARG A 70 -7.45 5.03 -3.05
N ALA A 71 -7.94 3.93 -2.48
CA ALA A 71 -9.01 3.97 -1.49
C ALA A 71 -8.63 4.80 -0.24
N LEU A 72 -7.38 4.71 0.20
CA LEU A 72 -6.88 5.52 1.31
C LEU A 72 -6.80 7.01 0.95
N ILE A 73 -6.37 7.34 -0.27
CA ILE A 73 -6.34 8.72 -0.78
C ILE A 73 -7.76 9.29 -0.82
N ASP A 74 -8.72 8.54 -1.35
CA ASP A 74 -10.13 8.94 -1.44
C ASP A 74 -10.72 9.19 -0.04
N LEU A 75 -10.44 8.30 0.91
CA LEU A 75 -10.86 8.46 2.31
C LEU A 75 -10.28 9.72 2.96
N LEU A 76 -9.00 10.03 2.71
CA LEU A 76 -8.38 11.26 3.18
C LEU A 76 -8.99 12.52 2.53
N MET A 77 -9.45 12.43 1.27
CA MET A 77 -10.16 13.53 0.62
C MET A 77 -11.55 13.74 1.24
N GLU A 78 -12.27 12.67 1.55
CA GLU A 78 -13.56 12.73 2.25
C GLU A 78 -13.40 13.43 3.62
N HIS A 79 -12.45 12.96 4.44
CA HIS A 79 -12.19 13.57 5.73
C HIS A 79 -11.73 15.03 5.62
N GLU A 80 -10.91 15.39 4.64
CA GLU A 80 -10.56 16.80 4.40
C GLU A 80 -11.81 17.63 4.10
N GLN A 81 -12.73 17.10 3.29
CA GLN A 81 -13.98 17.78 2.95
C GLN A 81 -14.89 17.94 4.17
N GLU A 82 -14.95 16.95 5.06
CA GLU A 82 -15.63 17.07 6.36
C GLU A 82 -15.06 18.22 7.18
N GLN A 83 -13.72 18.35 7.26
CA GLN A 83 -13.08 19.44 8.00
C GLN A 83 -13.36 20.81 7.38
N LYS A 84 -13.38 20.91 6.04
CA LYS A 84 -13.75 22.14 5.32
C LYS A 84 -15.19 22.55 5.64
N SER A 85 -16.12 21.60 5.53
CA SER A 85 -17.54 21.83 5.82
C SER A 85 -17.78 22.18 7.28
N TRP A 86 -17.09 21.51 8.22
CA TRP A 86 -17.14 21.83 9.65
C TRP A 86 -16.68 23.26 9.92
N PHE A 87 -15.54 23.68 9.35
CA PHE A 87 -15.03 25.03 9.55
C PHE A 87 -15.94 26.09 8.93
N GLN A 88 -16.46 25.83 7.72
CA GLN A 88 -17.43 26.71 7.06
C GLN A 88 -18.71 26.91 7.90
N ALA A 89 -19.21 25.86 8.54
CA ALA A 89 -20.36 25.95 9.45
C ALA A 89 -20.06 26.84 10.67
N LEU A 90 -18.84 26.75 11.22
CA LEU A 90 -18.39 27.65 12.29
C LEU A 90 -18.34 29.10 11.79
N GLU A 91 -17.78 29.35 10.60
CA GLU A 91 -17.75 30.69 10.01
C GLU A 91 -19.15 31.28 9.81
N GLN A 92 -20.11 30.48 9.36
CA GLN A 92 -21.51 30.90 9.22
C GLN A 92 -22.15 31.20 10.58
N SER A 93 -21.85 30.41 11.60
CA SER A 93 -22.35 30.65 12.96
C SER A 93 -21.86 32.00 13.51
N VAL A 94 -20.56 32.28 13.37
CA VAL A 94 -19.96 33.54 13.82
C VAL A 94 -20.49 34.74 13.02
N ASN A 95 -20.52 34.64 11.69
CA ASN A 95 -20.84 35.81 10.87
C ASN A 95 -22.33 36.11 10.79
N ASN A 96 -23.17 35.07 10.81
CA ASN A 96 -24.60 35.19 10.50
C ASN A 96 -25.51 34.76 11.67
N GLY A 97 -24.94 34.33 12.80
CA GLY A 97 -25.71 33.84 13.96
C GLY A 97 -26.37 32.49 13.73
N ALA A 98 -25.94 31.71 12.73
CA ALA A 98 -26.44 30.36 12.51
C ALA A 98 -26.10 29.44 13.70
N VAL A 99 -26.95 28.44 13.98
CA VAL A 99 -26.66 27.45 15.03
C VAL A 99 -25.50 26.55 14.58
N PHE A 100 -24.45 26.49 15.38
CA PHE A 100 -23.35 25.57 15.15
C PHE A 100 -23.62 24.18 15.77
N SER A 101 -23.80 23.18 14.92
CA SER A 101 -24.06 21.78 15.30
C SER A 101 -22.85 20.86 15.16
N GLY A 102 -21.69 21.39 14.77
CA GLY A 102 -20.47 20.60 14.60
C GLY A 102 -19.93 20.07 15.94
N THR A 103 -19.32 18.88 15.91
CA THR A 103 -18.65 18.32 17.09
C THR A 103 -17.50 19.22 17.56
N ARG A 104 -17.38 19.38 18.87
CA ARG A 104 -16.31 20.17 19.53
C ARG A 104 -15.22 19.30 20.15
N ASP A 105 -15.37 17.98 20.01
CA ASP A 105 -14.35 17.02 20.39
C ASP A 105 -13.73 16.41 19.13
N ALA A 106 -12.43 16.67 18.96
CA ALA A 106 -11.62 16.17 17.87
C ALA A 106 -11.59 14.63 17.82
N LYS A 107 -11.61 13.93 18.95
CA LYS A 107 -11.51 12.46 18.97
C LYS A 107 -12.81 11.76 18.60
N HIS A 108 -13.93 12.48 18.70
CA HIS A 108 -15.27 11.94 18.44
C HIS A 108 -15.81 12.31 17.05
N CYS A 109 -15.08 13.12 16.26
CA CYS A 109 -15.40 13.28 14.84
C CYS A 109 -14.97 12.03 14.05
N GLU A 110 -15.55 11.80 12.87
CA GLU A 110 -15.26 10.60 12.07
C GLU A 110 -13.78 10.49 11.70
N PHE A 111 -13.17 11.59 11.24
CA PHE A 111 -11.73 11.65 11.01
C PHE A 111 -10.90 11.33 12.26
N GLY A 112 -11.28 11.85 13.44
CA GLY A 112 -10.57 11.61 14.69
C GLY A 112 -10.64 10.16 15.15
N LYS A 113 -11.81 9.54 15.02
CA LYS A 113 -11.99 8.10 15.27
C LYS A 113 -11.12 7.28 14.32
N TRP A 114 -11.13 7.61 13.04
CA TRP A 114 -10.31 6.93 12.04
C TRP A 114 -8.81 7.08 12.34
N LEU A 115 -8.35 8.30 12.58
CA LEU A 115 -6.94 8.62 12.84
C LEU A 115 -6.38 7.84 14.04
N TYR A 116 -7.18 7.63 15.08
CA TYR A 116 -6.76 6.89 16.27
C TYR A 116 -6.62 5.38 16.04
N HIS A 117 -7.42 4.80 15.14
CA HIS A 117 -7.43 3.36 14.88
C HIS A 117 -6.57 2.95 13.68
N PHE A 118 -6.28 3.88 12.77
CA PHE A 118 -5.50 3.62 11.57
C PHE A 118 -4.06 3.21 11.92
N LYS A 119 -3.57 2.17 11.25
CA LYS A 119 -2.21 1.65 11.39
C LYS A 119 -1.56 1.55 10.02
N THR A 120 -0.29 1.91 9.96
CA THR A 120 0.53 1.78 8.76
C THR A 120 1.97 1.47 9.13
N GLU A 121 2.63 0.69 8.28
CA GLU A 121 4.07 0.39 8.35
C GLU A 121 4.90 1.45 7.60
N ASN A 122 4.24 2.36 6.89
CA ASN A 122 4.89 3.49 6.25
C ASN A 122 5.23 4.56 7.31
N GLU A 123 6.49 4.63 7.71
CA GLU A 123 6.97 5.54 8.76
C GLU A 123 6.82 7.02 8.37
N ASP A 124 6.96 7.38 7.09
CA ASP A 124 6.78 8.76 6.62
C ASP A 124 5.30 9.18 6.71
N LEU A 125 4.39 8.32 6.26
CA LEU A 125 2.95 8.55 6.40
C LEU A 125 2.55 8.64 7.87
N LYS A 126 3.06 7.74 8.72
CA LYS A 126 2.83 7.74 10.17
C LYS A 126 3.30 9.04 10.83
N ALA A 127 4.47 9.55 10.43
CA ALA A 127 4.98 10.84 10.91
C ALA A 127 4.09 12.02 10.50
N ILE A 128 3.51 11.99 9.29
CA ILE A 128 2.54 12.99 8.83
C ILE A 128 1.24 12.89 9.64
N LEU A 129 0.69 11.68 9.81
CA LEU A 129 -0.55 11.44 10.56
C LEU A 129 -0.45 11.89 12.02
N ALA A 130 0.69 11.64 12.68
CA ALA A 130 0.91 12.10 14.05
C ALA A 130 0.84 13.64 14.20
N ARG A 131 1.15 14.40 13.14
CA ARG A 131 1.15 15.87 13.16
C ARG A 131 -0.26 16.47 13.09
N PHE A 132 -1.30 15.68 12.82
CA PHE A 132 -2.69 16.14 12.83
C PHE A 132 -3.21 16.41 14.24
N ASP A 133 -2.79 15.63 15.24
CA ASP A 133 -3.39 15.63 16.59
C ASP A 133 -3.48 17.04 17.20
N LYS A 134 -2.37 17.79 17.17
CA LYS A 134 -2.30 19.14 17.73
C LYS A 134 -3.20 20.15 17.01
N PRO A 135 -3.07 20.40 15.68
CA PRO A 135 -3.94 21.35 14.99
C PRO A 135 -5.41 20.92 14.98
N HIS A 136 -5.70 19.62 14.91
CA HIS A 136 -7.06 19.09 14.95
C HIS A 136 -7.73 19.36 16.32
N THR A 137 -7.06 19.04 17.42
CA THR A 137 -7.53 19.34 18.78
C THR A 137 -7.72 20.84 19.00
N GLN A 138 -6.76 21.65 18.55
CA GLN A 138 -6.85 23.10 18.66
C GLN A 138 -8.07 23.64 17.90
N LEU A 139 -8.31 23.15 16.68
CA LEU A 139 -9.44 23.58 15.84
C LEU A 139 -10.79 23.21 16.47
N HIS A 140 -10.96 21.98 16.95
CA HIS A 140 -12.22 21.56 17.58
C HIS A 140 -12.51 22.27 18.91
N SER A 141 -11.49 22.78 19.62
CA SER A 141 -11.67 23.63 20.81
C SER A 141 -12.06 25.08 20.50
N LEU A 142 -11.98 25.50 19.23
CA LEU A 142 -12.21 26.89 18.81
C LEU A 142 -13.65 27.38 19.06
N PRO A 143 -14.71 26.60 18.78
CA PRO A 143 -16.08 27.05 19.00
C PRO A 143 -16.33 27.47 20.46
N ASP A 144 -15.80 26.73 21.44
CA ASP A 144 -15.98 27.07 22.86
C ASP A 144 -15.35 28.42 23.22
N LYS A 145 -14.15 28.71 22.68
CA LYS A 145 -13.47 30.00 22.87
C LYS A 145 -14.23 31.15 22.21
N ILE A 146 -14.74 30.92 21.00
CA ILE A 146 -15.52 31.90 20.26
C ILE A 146 -16.82 32.21 21.00
N PHE A 147 -17.58 31.19 21.42
CA PHE A 147 -18.87 31.41 22.07
C PHE A 147 -18.75 32.04 23.45
N ALA A 148 -17.64 31.80 24.18
CA ALA A 148 -17.33 32.55 25.39
C ALA A 148 -17.18 34.06 25.12
N LEU A 149 -16.46 34.44 24.05
CA LEU A 149 -16.31 35.84 23.67
C LEU A 149 -17.64 36.50 23.24
N TYR A 150 -18.55 35.74 22.63
CA TYR A 150 -19.91 36.22 22.34
C TYR A 150 -20.73 36.47 23.61
N HIS A 151 -20.55 35.65 24.65
CA HIS A 151 -21.23 35.85 25.93
C HIS A 151 -20.78 37.14 26.62
N ASP A 152 -19.50 37.49 26.46
CA ASP A 152 -18.90 38.70 27.04
C ASP A 152 -19.05 39.95 26.15
N ASP A 153 -19.97 39.94 25.16
CA ASP A 153 -20.19 41.00 24.16
C ASP A 153 -18.95 41.38 23.31
N ASN A 154 -17.92 40.53 23.27
CA ASN A 154 -16.64 40.74 22.58
C ASN A 154 -16.64 40.18 21.15
N VAL A 155 -17.66 40.54 20.35
CA VAL A 155 -17.90 39.98 19.01
C VAL A 155 -16.74 40.22 18.02
N ASP A 156 -16.14 41.41 18.05
CA ASP A 156 -15.02 41.73 17.14
C ASP A 156 -13.78 40.86 17.42
N GLU A 157 -13.52 40.56 18.70
CA GLU A 157 -12.41 39.69 19.09
C GLU A 157 -12.67 38.24 18.67
N ALA A 158 -13.92 37.76 18.77
CA ALA A 158 -14.31 36.44 18.29
C ALA A 158 -14.06 36.29 16.77
N LYS A 159 -14.41 37.31 15.99
CA LYS A 159 -14.16 37.34 14.54
C LYS A 159 -12.66 37.38 14.20
N ARG A 160 -11.87 38.16 14.95
CA ARG A 160 -10.41 38.21 14.78
C ARG A 160 -9.76 36.86 15.10
N LEU A 161 -10.19 36.21 16.18
CA LEU A 161 -9.71 34.89 16.57
C LEU A 161 -10.01 33.86 15.47
N LEU A 162 -11.23 33.83 14.95
CA LEU A 162 -11.61 32.95 13.85
C LEU A 162 -10.74 33.17 12.59
N ALA A 163 -10.53 34.43 12.18
CA ALA A 163 -9.69 34.75 11.03
C ALA A 163 -8.22 34.36 11.22
N LYS A 164 -7.70 34.53 12.44
CA LYS A 164 -6.35 34.07 12.82
C LYS A 164 -6.25 32.55 12.74
N GLU A 165 -7.19 31.81 13.31
CA GLU A 165 -7.17 30.35 13.29
C GLU A 165 -7.38 29.78 11.87
N LYS A 166 -8.20 30.46 11.04
CA LYS A 166 -8.34 30.16 9.61
C LYS A 166 -7.00 30.19 8.90
N SER A 167 -6.26 31.30 9.04
CA SER A 167 -4.97 31.52 8.36
C SER A 167 -3.81 30.72 8.95
N THR A 168 -3.98 30.07 10.11
CA THR A 168 -2.91 29.33 10.81
C THR A 168 -3.26 27.86 10.98
N THR A 169 -4.00 27.50 12.03
CA THR A 169 -4.31 26.12 12.44
C THR A 169 -5.10 25.37 11.37
N TYR A 170 -6.13 25.99 10.81
CA TYR A 170 -6.95 25.38 9.78
C TYR A 170 -6.15 25.14 8.48
N MET A 171 -5.44 26.16 7.97
CA MET A 171 -4.57 25.98 6.80
C MET A 171 -3.49 24.92 7.03
N LYS A 172 -2.94 24.84 8.25
CA LYS A 172 -2.00 23.78 8.61
C LYS A 172 -2.63 22.39 8.55
N LEU A 173 -3.87 22.24 9.02
CA LEU A 173 -4.61 20.98 8.97
C LEU A 173 -4.86 20.55 7.51
N ILE A 174 -5.31 21.48 6.65
CA ILE A 174 -5.54 21.20 5.22
C ILE A 174 -4.25 20.78 4.50
N ARG A 175 -3.13 21.46 4.78
CA ARG A 175 -1.83 21.07 4.22
C ARG A 175 -1.37 19.68 4.66
N LEU A 176 -1.72 19.24 5.87
CA LEU A 176 -1.39 17.89 6.33
C LEU A 176 -2.16 16.81 5.55
N PHE A 177 -3.42 17.06 5.18
CA PHE A 177 -4.19 16.18 4.30
C PHE A 177 -3.54 16.04 2.93
N GLU A 178 -3.13 17.17 2.33
CA GLU A 178 -2.39 17.20 1.07
C GLU A 178 -1.08 16.40 1.17
N SER A 179 -0.25 16.69 2.18
CA SER A 179 1.01 15.97 2.41
C SER A 179 0.80 14.47 2.60
N ALA A 180 -0.26 14.04 3.29
CA ALA A 180 -0.53 12.61 3.49
C ALA A 180 -0.86 11.90 2.16
N ARG A 181 -1.68 12.51 1.30
CA ARG A 181 -2.00 11.95 -0.02
C ARG A 181 -0.82 11.95 -0.97
N GLU A 182 -0.03 13.02 -0.96
CA GLU A 182 1.20 13.08 -1.74
C GLU A 182 2.18 11.99 -1.31
N GLN A 183 2.35 11.77 0.00
CA GLN A 183 3.23 10.72 0.52
C GLN A 183 2.80 9.33 0.02
N ILE A 184 1.51 9.00 0.10
CA ILE A 184 0.98 7.72 -0.40
C ILE A 184 1.27 7.55 -1.90
N SER A 185 1.13 8.63 -2.67
CA SER A 185 1.32 8.61 -4.12
C SER A 185 2.79 8.52 -4.52
N LEU A 186 3.68 9.20 -3.79
CA LEU A 186 5.12 9.24 -4.07
C LEU A 186 5.85 7.95 -3.70
N ASP A 187 5.36 7.25 -2.69
CA ASP A 187 5.92 5.98 -2.23
C ASP A 187 5.50 4.80 -3.10
N HIS A 188 4.33 4.88 -3.75
CA HIS A 188 3.86 3.82 -4.62
C HIS A 188 4.49 3.91 -6.02
N LYS A 189 5.66 3.30 -6.16
CA LYS A 189 6.44 3.24 -7.40
C LYS A 189 6.67 1.79 -7.80
N PRO A 190 5.60 1.09 -8.25
CA PRO A 190 5.68 -0.33 -8.54
C PRO A 190 6.68 -0.62 -9.67
N ILE A 191 7.23 -1.82 -9.64
CA ILE A 191 8.20 -2.33 -10.59
C ILE A 191 7.74 -3.67 -11.14
N ILE A 192 8.11 -3.96 -12.38
CA ILE A 192 7.98 -5.27 -13.01
C ILE A 192 9.29 -6.02 -12.78
N VAL A 193 9.21 -7.23 -12.25
CA VAL A 193 10.31 -8.19 -12.16
C VAL A 193 10.12 -9.20 -13.29
N PHE A 194 10.97 -9.15 -14.31
CA PHE A 194 10.99 -10.14 -15.38
C PHE A 194 11.71 -11.39 -14.91
N THR A 195 11.02 -12.53 -14.91
CA THR A 195 11.53 -13.80 -14.42
C THR A 195 11.86 -14.75 -15.57
N THR A 196 12.69 -15.75 -15.29
CA THR A 196 13.12 -16.77 -16.25
C THR A 196 13.14 -18.15 -15.62
N GLN A 197 13.14 -19.20 -16.46
CA GLN A 197 13.33 -20.60 -16.03
C GLN A 197 14.70 -21.15 -16.46
N ASP A 198 15.35 -20.51 -17.43
CA ASP A 198 16.59 -20.98 -18.07
C ASP A 198 17.74 -19.95 -17.96
N GLY A 199 17.50 -18.82 -17.31
CA GLY A 199 18.47 -17.73 -17.19
C GLY A 199 18.55 -16.84 -18.43
N GLN A 200 17.76 -17.08 -19.48
CA GLN A 200 17.90 -16.43 -20.78
C GLN A 200 16.58 -15.85 -21.31
N GLN A 201 15.53 -16.67 -21.40
CA GLN A 201 14.25 -16.29 -21.97
C GLN A 201 13.30 -15.78 -20.88
N PRO A 202 12.53 -14.70 -21.15
CA PRO A 202 11.52 -14.24 -20.22
C PRO A 202 10.39 -15.26 -20.15
N HIS A 203 9.97 -15.59 -18.93
CA HIS A 203 8.83 -16.45 -18.69
C HIS A 203 7.57 -15.61 -18.40
N ILE A 204 7.62 -14.82 -17.33
CA ILE A 204 6.56 -13.91 -16.91
C ILE A 204 7.17 -12.64 -16.29
N GLY A 205 6.38 -11.58 -16.20
CA GLY A 205 6.69 -10.41 -15.39
C GLY A 205 5.78 -10.33 -14.17
N LEU A 206 6.35 -9.99 -13.01
CA LEU A 206 5.62 -9.82 -11.76
C LEU A 206 5.65 -8.35 -11.34
N LEU A 207 4.49 -7.72 -11.25
CA LEU A 207 4.35 -6.39 -10.66
C LEU A 207 4.42 -6.50 -9.14
N VAL A 208 5.38 -5.78 -8.55
CA VAL A 208 5.62 -5.69 -7.10
C VAL A 208 5.78 -4.23 -6.70
N ASP A 209 5.67 -3.92 -5.40
CA ASP A 209 5.64 -2.52 -4.96
C ASP A 209 7.03 -1.87 -4.99
N GLN A 210 8.06 -2.60 -4.55
CA GLN A 210 9.46 -2.14 -4.53
C GLN A 210 10.43 -3.29 -4.30
N VAL A 211 11.69 -3.09 -4.68
CA VAL A 211 12.82 -3.92 -4.21
C VAL A 211 13.17 -3.51 -2.78
N GLU A 212 13.47 -4.48 -1.92
CA GLU A 212 13.96 -4.25 -0.56
C GLU A 212 15.48 -4.47 -0.46
N ASP A 213 15.90 -5.67 -0.07
CA ASP A 213 17.28 -6.08 0.15
C ASP A 213 17.57 -7.42 -0.55
N ASN A 214 18.82 -7.85 -0.53
CA ASN A 214 19.20 -9.21 -0.91
C ASN A 214 19.66 -9.99 0.32
N ILE A 215 19.41 -11.30 0.31
CA ILE A 215 19.82 -12.21 1.38
C ILE A 215 20.48 -13.44 0.80
N HIS A 216 21.48 -13.96 1.51
CA HIS A 216 21.98 -15.31 1.29
C HIS A 216 21.27 -16.25 2.26
N CYS A 217 20.76 -17.37 1.77
CA CYS A 217 20.19 -18.42 2.63
C CYS A 217 20.62 -19.80 2.17
N GLU A 218 20.79 -20.73 3.11
CA GLU A 218 20.94 -22.14 2.82
C GLU A 218 19.57 -22.79 2.58
N GLU A 219 19.51 -23.84 1.76
CA GLU A 219 18.24 -24.56 1.47
C GLU A 219 17.55 -25.05 2.76
N SER A 220 18.36 -25.47 3.75
CA SER A 220 17.88 -25.95 5.05
C SER A 220 17.18 -24.89 5.92
N GLU A 221 17.39 -23.60 5.61
CA GLU A 221 16.76 -22.48 6.29
C GLU A 221 15.35 -22.19 5.75
N ILE A 222 15.02 -22.71 4.56
CA ILE A 222 13.69 -22.60 3.96
C ILE A 222 12.75 -23.58 4.66
N LYS A 223 11.79 -23.05 5.41
CA LYS A 223 10.77 -23.85 6.09
C LYS A 223 9.58 -24.10 5.17
N SER A 224 9.22 -25.37 4.99
CA SER A 224 8.08 -25.77 4.16
C SER A 224 6.77 -25.26 4.74
N LEU A 225 5.86 -24.83 3.88
CA LEU A 225 4.52 -24.36 4.27
C LEU A 225 3.59 -25.51 4.64
N SER A 226 3.93 -26.74 4.27
CA SER A 226 3.17 -27.95 4.62
C SER A 226 3.03 -28.12 6.13
N GLU A 227 4.03 -27.69 6.90
CA GLU A 227 4.01 -27.69 8.37
C GLU A 227 2.99 -26.69 8.95
N LEU A 228 2.72 -25.58 8.25
CA LEU A 228 1.81 -24.51 8.69
C LEU A 228 0.35 -24.76 8.29
N THR A 229 0.10 -25.40 7.15
CA THR A 229 -1.27 -25.71 6.69
C THR A 229 -2.01 -26.71 7.59
N ASN A 230 -1.30 -27.44 8.46
CA ASN A 230 -1.88 -28.38 9.42
C ASN A 230 -2.69 -27.70 10.54
N VAL A 231 -2.62 -26.37 10.67
CA VAL A 231 -3.33 -25.58 11.70
C VAL A 231 -4.67 -25.00 11.18
N GLY A 232 -5.15 -25.46 10.01
CA GLY A 232 -6.45 -25.04 9.47
C GLY A 232 -6.42 -23.74 8.64
N PHE A 233 -5.28 -23.43 8.03
CA PHE A 233 -5.13 -22.29 7.12
C PHE A 233 -5.33 -22.76 5.66
N GLU A 234 -6.35 -22.24 4.98
CA GLU A 234 -6.58 -22.49 3.56
C GLU A 234 -5.88 -21.43 2.71
N ILE A 235 -4.85 -21.87 1.98
CA ILE A 235 -4.23 -21.09 0.90
C ILE A 235 -4.88 -21.55 -0.40
N ASP A 236 -5.27 -20.61 -1.26
CA ASP A 236 -5.79 -20.97 -2.58
C ASP A 236 -4.77 -21.81 -3.37
N SER A 237 -5.26 -22.64 -4.29
CA SER A 237 -4.40 -23.61 -4.97
C SER A 237 -3.29 -22.96 -5.79
N GLN A 238 -3.48 -21.74 -6.31
CA GLN A 238 -2.49 -21.06 -7.14
C GLN A 238 -1.36 -20.53 -6.25
N THR A 239 -1.70 -19.85 -5.15
CA THR A 239 -0.72 -19.36 -4.18
C THR A 239 0.06 -20.50 -3.54
N LYS A 240 -0.60 -21.60 -3.16
CA LYS A 240 0.07 -22.77 -2.55
C LYS A 240 1.14 -23.38 -3.45
N LYS A 241 0.90 -23.43 -4.78
CA LYS A 241 1.85 -23.99 -5.75
C LYS A 241 3.06 -23.09 -5.97
N MET A 242 2.86 -21.78 -5.88
CA MET A 242 3.91 -20.79 -6.05
C MET A 242 4.84 -20.71 -4.84
N MET A 243 4.33 -20.86 -3.63
CA MET A 243 5.13 -20.69 -2.42
C MET A 243 6.00 -21.93 -2.14
N ARG A 244 7.32 -21.75 -2.11
CA ARG A 244 8.29 -22.80 -1.77
C ARG A 244 8.51 -22.94 -0.27
N GLY A 245 8.42 -21.84 0.46
CA GLY A 245 8.59 -21.85 1.91
C GLY A 245 8.71 -20.47 2.51
N LEU A 246 9.10 -20.44 3.78
CA LEU A 246 9.39 -19.21 4.52
C LEU A 246 10.84 -19.18 4.95
N ILE A 247 11.45 -18.00 4.90
CA ILE A 247 12.76 -17.73 5.49
C ILE A 247 12.60 -16.68 6.58
N LYS A 248 13.24 -16.90 7.72
CA LYS A 248 13.22 -15.95 8.84
C LYS A 248 14.14 -14.76 8.56
N ARG A 249 13.63 -13.54 8.74
CA ARG A 249 14.37 -12.26 8.67
C ARG A 249 14.19 -11.50 9.99
N GLY A 250 15.16 -11.63 10.89
CA GLY A 250 15.07 -10.97 12.21
C GLY A 250 13.81 -11.41 12.97
N GLU A 251 12.85 -10.50 13.12
CA GLU A 251 11.55 -10.76 13.76
C GLU A 251 10.43 -11.14 12.77
N THR A 252 10.65 -11.01 11.46
CA THR A 252 9.65 -11.29 10.40
C THR A 252 10.07 -12.49 9.53
N HIS A 253 9.23 -12.82 8.54
CA HIS A 253 9.51 -13.87 7.56
C HIS A 253 9.29 -13.34 6.15
N SER A 254 10.10 -13.80 5.20
CA SER A 254 9.85 -13.62 3.77
C SER A 254 9.29 -14.91 3.17
N VAL A 255 8.39 -14.76 2.19
CA VAL A 255 7.85 -15.89 1.44
C VAL A 255 8.73 -16.14 0.22
N VAL A 256 9.36 -17.32 0.16
CA VAL A 256 10.10 -17.75 -1.04
C VAL A 256 9.08 -18.24 -2.06
N ILE A 257 9.11 -17.67 -3.26
CA ILE A 257 8.23 -18.08 -4.35
C ILE A 257 9.01 -18.61 -5.55
N ASP A 258 8.37 -19.50 -6.28
CA ASP A 258 8.79 -19.97 -7.60
C ASP A 258 7.82 -19.43 -8.66
N PRO A 259 8.23 -18.43 -9.46
CA PRO A 259 7.40 -17.85 -10.52
C PRO A 259 6.94 -18.85 -11.57
N SER A 260 7.70 -19.92 -11.79
CA SER A 260 7.38 -20.92 -12.82
C SER A 260 6.10 -21.71 -12.51
N ALA A 261 5.69 -21.74 -11.24
CA ALA A 261 4.49 -22.44 -10.80
C ALA A 261 3.19 -21.68 -11.09
N ILE A 262 3.25 -20.38 -11.44
CA ILE A 262 2.06 -19.53 -11.63
C ILE A 262 1.22 -20.00 -12.85
N PHE A 263 1.80 -20.78 -13.79
CA PHE A 263 1.09 -21.26 -14.98
C PHE A 263 1.41 -22.70 -15.43
N ARG A 264 1.74 -23.62 -14.52
CA ARG A 264 1.81 -25.05 -14.91
C ARG A 264 0.41 -25.57 -15.28
N PRO A 265 0.17 -26.02 -16.53
CA PRO A 265 -1.11 -26.60 -16.94
C PRO A 265 -1.50 -27.79 -16.05
N ASP A 266 -2.78 -27.98 -15.74
CA ASP A 266 -3.28 -29.03 -14.82
C ASP A 266 -2.72 -30.44 -15.06
N HIS A 267 -2.40 -30.77 -16.32
CA HIS A 267 -1.85 -32.06 -16.72
C HIS A 267 -0.32 -32.21 -16.58
N LEU A 268 0.40 -31.15 -16.21
CA LEU A 268 1.85 -31.12 -15.96
C LEU A 268 2.16 -30.76 -14.49
N GLN A 269 1.15 -30.76 -13.62
CA GLN A 269 1.25 -30.27 -12.25
C GLN A 269 1.90 -31.25 -11.26
N ASP A 270 1.86 -32.56 -11.52
CA ASP A 270 2.50 -33.59 -10.67
C ASP A 270 3.93 -33.95 -11.12
N TYR A 271 4.46 -33.27 -12.14
CA TYR A 271 5.83 -33.48 -12.60
C TYR A 271 6.78 -32.52 -11.88
N GLU A 272 7.64 -33.05 -11.01
CA GLU A 272 8.84 -32.31 -10.59
C GLU A 272 9.76 -32.16 -11.81
N PRO A 273 10.28 -30.96 -12.10
CA PRO A 273 11.31 -30.84 -13.13
C PRO A 273 12.52 -31.63 -12.62
N GLU A 274 12.89 -32.69 -13.34
CA GLU A 274 14.19 -33.32 -13.14
C GLU A 274 15.26 -32.24 -13.35
N GLU A 275 16.10 -32.01 -12.35
CA GLU A 275 17.37 -31.32 -12.57
C GLU A 275 18.14 -32.15 -13.59
N THR A 276 18.09 -31.74 -14.86
CA THR A 276 18.92 -32.37 -15.88
C THR A 276 20.36 -31.96 -15.61
N GLU A 277 21.07 -32.79 -14.84
CA GLU A 277 22.54 -32.89 -14.88
C GLU A 277 22.98 -33.37 -16.27
N SER A 278 22.87 -32.52 -17.29
CA SER A 278 23.68 -32.61 -18.50
C SER A 278 23.18 -31.57 -19.51
N TYR A 279 24.03 -30.61 -19.86
CA TYR A 279 24.64 -30.62 -21.19
C TYR A 279 26.00 -29.93 -21.08
N GLY A 280 27.03 -30.75 -20.89
CA GLY A 280 28.38 -30.33 -21.24
C GLY A 280 28.47 -30.11 -22.75
N LEU A 281 29.34 -29.16 -23.12
CA LEU A 281 30.09 -29.08 -24.37
C LEU A 281 29.31 -29.47 -25.64
N PHE A 282 28.90 -28.47 -26.43
CA PHE A 282 29.53 -28.10 -27.71
C PHE A 282 28.99 -26.75 -28.19
#